data_AF-A0A969KCD4-F1
#
_entry.id   AF-A0A969KCD4-F1
#
_cell.length_a   1.000
_cell.length_b   1.000
_cell.length_c   1.000
_cell.angle_alpha   90.00
_cell.angle_beta   90.00
_cell.angle_gamma   90.00
#
_symmetry.space_group_name_H-M   'P 1'
#
loop_
_entity.id
_entity.type
_entity.pdbx_description
1 polymer ?
#
loop_
_entity_poly.entity_id
_entity_poly.type
_entity_poly.pdbx_seq_one_letter_code
_entity_poly.pdbx_strand_id
1 'polypeptide(L)'
;MSPDYFVSVRAAERITSKRVKKVSQWRNGAILVHFKDGKINVVDPLDFQRDFVDFRQQQSRDILLSRITPTLYACKSAAHEKVYSVVIEEERLRCNCKDWEIQLEEGLQRPCCKHGYAVLQKLGCRSLQDFLQMPV
;
A
#
# COMPACT_ATOMS: atom_id res chain seq x y z
N MET A 1 -11.31 -9.66 6.99
CA MET A 1 -10.28 -9.19 6.03
C MET A 1 -9.38 -10.37 5.73
N SER A 2 -9.16 -10.73 4.46
CA SER A 2 -8.19 -11.81 4.18
C SER A 2 -6.77 -11.29 4.46
N PRO A 3 -5.95 -11.94 5.29
CA PRO A 3 -4.59 -11.51 5.60
C PRO A 3 -3.59 -11.66 4.43
N ASP A 4 -3.97 -12.35 3.36
CA ASP A 4 -3.02 -12.92 2.40
C ASP A 4 -2.19 -11.90 1.60
N TYR A 5 -2.74 -10.74 1.25
CA TYR A 5 -1.99 -9.75 0.45
C TYR A 5 -0.82 -9.10 1.18
N PHE A 6 -1.04 -8.72 2.45
CA PHE A 6 0.00 -8.09 3.26
C PHE A 6 1.11 -9.10 3.50
N VAL A 7 0.77 -10.38 3.71
CA VAL A 7 1.71 -11.45 4.01
C VAL A 7 2.29 -12.07 2.73
N SER A 8 2.87 -11.23 1.86
CA SER A 8 3.54 -11.66 0.63
C SER A 8 5.07 -11.59 0.72
N VAL A 9 5.76 -12.43 -0.06
CA VAL A 9 7.23 -12.39 -0.20
C VAL A 9 7.68 -10.99 -0.59
N ARG A 10 7.01 -10.36 -1.57
CA ARG A 10 7.35 -9.01 -2.02
C ARG A 10 7.17 -7.96 -0.92
N ALA A 11 6.13 -8.05 -0.10
CA ALA A 11 5.95 -7.15 1.03
C ALA A 11 7.07 -7.34 2.07
N ALA A 12 7.40 -8.60 2.40
CA ALA A 12 8.45 -8.92 3.36
C ALA A 12 9.84 -8.50 2.88
N GLU A 13 10.18 -8.67 1.59
CA GLU A 13 11.46 -8.18 1.04
C GLU A 13 11.57 -6.66 1.14
N ARG A 14 10.47 -5.94 0.95
CA ARG A 14 10.42 -4.48 1.03
C ARG A 14 10.58 -3.98 2.46
N ILE A 15 9.82 -4.55 3.40
CA ILE A 15 9.87 -4.19 4.83
C ILE A 15 11.26 -4.48 5.41
N THR A 16 11.81 -5.65 5.11
CA THR A 16 13.06 -6.11 5.74
C THR A 16 14.32 -5.68 4.98
N SER A 17 14.19 -5.16 3.76
CA SER A 17 15.29 -4.87 2.84
C SER A 17 16.24 -6.07 2.60
N LYS A 18 15.71 -7.30 2.71
CA LYS A 18 16.46 -8.55 2.57
C LYS A 18 15.77 -9.47 1.57
N ARG A 19 16.52 -10.40 0.97
CA ARG A 19 15.95 -11.41 0.08
C ARG A 19 15.17 -12.46 0.87
N VAL A 20 13.88 -12.58 0.59
CA VAL A 20 12.95 -13.47 1.29
C VAL A 20 12.68 -14.68 0.39
N LYS A 21 12.74 -15.87 0.98
CA LYS A 21 12.45 -17.13 0.34
C LYS A 21 10.95 -17.43 0.36
N LYS A 22 10.31 -17.25 1.52
CA LYS A 22 8.88 -17.46 1.71
C LYS A 22 8.38 -16.67 2.93
N VAL A 23 7.09 -16.39 2.94
CA VAL A 23 6.39 -15.88 4.12
C VAL A 23 5.31 -16.90 4.48
N SER A 24 5.13 -17.17 5.76
CA SER A 24 4.13 -18.14 6.24
C SER A 24 3.48 -17.63 7.51
N GLN A 25 2.18 -17.90 7.68
CA GLN A 25 1.44 -17.55 8.89
C GLN A 25 1.29 -18.76 9.82
N TRP A 26 1.46 -18.57 11.12
CA TRP A 26 1.19 -19.58 12.15
C TRP A 26 -0.28 -19.51 12.63
N ARG A 27 -0.75 -20.58 13.30
CA ARG A 27 -2.12 -20.68 13.84
C ARG A 27 -2.48 -19.57 14.83
N ASN A 28 -1.50 -19.00 15.53
CA ASN A 28 -1.67 -17.88 16.44
C ASN A 28 -1.64 -16.51 15.72
N GLY A 29 -1.60 -16.50 14.39
CA GLY A 29 -1.56 -15.29 13.58
C GLY A 29 -0.16 -14.79 13.23
N ALA A 30 0.90 -15.22 13.94
CA ALA A 30 2.26 -14.70 13.74
C ALA A 30 2.79 -14.92 12.31
N ILE A 31 3.51 -13.93 11.77
CA ILE A 31 4.10 -13.98 10.44
C ILE A 31 5.56 -14.42 10.55
N LEU A 32 5.93 -15.48 9.85
CA LEU A 32 7.31 -15.93 9.72
C LEU A 32 7.86 -15.53 8.36
N VAL A 33 8.92 -14.74 8.39
CA VAL A 33 9.69 -14.34 7.20
C VAL A 33 10.93 -15.22 7.11
N HIS A 34 10.97 -16.09 6.11
CA HIS A 34 12.09 -17.00 5.86
C HIS A 34 13.03 -16.35 4.86
N PHE A 35 14.26 -16.02 5.26
CA PHE A 35 15.24 -15.40 4.39
C PHE A 35 16.03 -16.43 3.58
N LYS A 36 16.65 -15.99 2.48
CA LYS A 36 17.49 -16.87 1.64
C LYS A 36 18.78 -17.31 2.34
N ASP A 37 19.23 -16.61 3.38
CA ASP A 37 20.40 -16.97 4.19
C ASP A 37 20.10 -18.00 5.29
N GLY A 38 18.86 -18.51 5.35
CA GLY A 38 18.41 -19.50 6.33
C GLY A 38 17.89 -18.92 7.64
N LYS A 39 17.98 -17.60 7.86
CA LYS A 39 17.40 -16.96 9.04
C LYS A 39 15.88 -16.90 8.94
N ILE A 40 15.23 -16.91 10.09
CA ILE A 40 13.78 -16.76 10.22
C ILE A 40 13.50 -15.65 11.21
N ASN A 41 12.72 -14.66 10.79
CA ASN A 41 12.18 -13.65 11.70
C ASN A 41 10.70 -13.95 11.96
N VAL A 42 10.29 -13.79 13.22
CA VAL A 42 8.89 -13.78 13.63
C VAL A 42 8.47 -12.32 13.78
N VAL A 43 7.38 -11.94 13.11
CA VAL A 43 6.85 -10.57 13.11
C VAL A 43 5.39 -10.62 13.52
N ASP A 44 5.00 -9.69 14.39
CA ASP A 44 3.59 -9.49 14.73
C ASP A 44 2.82 -8.99 13.47
N PRO A 45 1.61 -9.49 13.21
CA PRO A 45 0.83 -9.07 12.04
C PRO A 45 0.53 -7.58 11.98
N LEU A 46 0.31 -6.94 13.12
CA LEU A 46 0.02 -5.52 13.20
C LEU A 46 1.27 -4.71 12.89
N ASP A 47 2.42 -5.11 13.42
CA ASP A 47 3.71 -4.48 13.09
C ASP A 47 4.01 -4.64 11.59
N PHE A 48 3.81 -5.83 11.04
CA PHE A 48 4.02 -6.08 9.61
C PHE A 48 3.12 -5.20 8.74
N GLN A 49 1.84 -5.06 9.11
CA GLN A 49 0.91 -4.20 8.40
C GLN A 49 1.29 -2.72 8.53
N ARG A 50 1.69 -2.27 9.72
CA ARG A 50 2.16 -0.90 9.96
C ARG A 50 3.37 -0.59 9.08
N ASP A 51 4.39 -1.46 9.10
CA ASP A 51 5.60 -1.27 8.31
C ASP A 51 5.31 -1.24 6.80
N PHE A 52 4.36 -2.05 6.33
CA PHE A 52 3.89 -1.99 4.96
C PHE A 52 3.25 -0.64 4.62
N VAL A 53 2.36 -0.13 5.48
CA VAL A 53 1.70 1.17 5.29
C VAL A 53 2.72 2.31 5.30
N ASP A 54 3.62 2.32 6.29
CA ASP A 54 4.66 3.33 6.45
C ASP A 54 5.56 3.40 5.21
N PHE A 55 5.96 2.25 4.68
CA PHE A 55 6.72 2.16 3.44
C PHE A 55 5.97 2.79 2.25
N ARG A 56 4.66 2.54 2.11
CA ARG A 56 3.86 3.11 1.01
C ARG A 56 3.65 4.61 1.16
N GLN A 57 3.48 5.08 2.39
CA GLN A 57 3.41 6.51 2.69
C GLN A 57 4.75 7.22 2.47
N GLN A 58 5.87 6.54 2.69
CA GLN A 58 7.19 7.09 2.36
C GLN A 58 7.34 7.23 0.84
N GLN A 59 6.97 6.19 0.07
CA GLN A 59 7.00 6.22 -1.40
C GLN A 59 6.04 7.22 -2.03
N SER A 60 5.00 7.66 -1.32
CA SER A 60 4.05 8.64 -1.83
C SER A 60 4.62 10.06 -1.85
N ARG A 61 5.66 10.34 -1.06
CA ARG A 61 6.25 11.69 -0.92
C ARG A 61 6.88 12.21 -2.22
N ASP A 62 7.38 11.30 -3.06
CA ASP A 62 8.02 11.64 -4.34
C ASP A 62 7.02 11.65 -5.52
N ILE A 63 5.71 11.57 -5.23
CA ILE A 63 4.67 11.63 -6.23
C ILE A 63 4.24 13.09 -6.44
N LEU A 64 4.46 13.58 -7.65
CA LEU A 64 3.96 14.86 -8.12
C LEU A 64 2.48 14.70 -8.48
N LEU A 65 1.64 15.57 -7.91
CA LEU A 65 0.20 15.57 -8.12
C LEU A 65 -0.24 16.80 -8.90
N SER A 66 -1.06 16.57 -9.93
CA SER A 66 -1.79 17.61 -10.64
C SER A 66 -3.28 17.32 -10.53
N ARG A 67 -4.04 18.24 -9.94
CA ARG A 67 -5.50 18.12 -9.84
C ARG A 67 -6.10 18.44 -11.22
N ILE A 68 -6.83 17.50 -11.80
CA ILE A 68 -7.47 17.65 -13.13
C ILE A 68 -8.93 18.07 -12.95
N THR A 69 -9.62 17.44 -12.00
CA THR A 69 -10.99 17.80 -11.60
C THR A 69 -11.09 17.72 -10.07
N PRO A 70 -12.22 18.13 -9.46
CA PRO A 70 -12.42 17.95 -8.01
C PRO A 70 -12.20 16.51 -7.54
N THR A 71 -12.51 15.52 -8.36
CA THR A 71 -12.45 14.09 -8.05
C THR A 71 -11.33 13.33 -8.79
N LEU A 72 -10.50 14.00 -9.59
CA LEU A 72 -9.46 13.34 -10.39
C LEU A 72 -8.09 14.01 -10.22
N TYR A 73 -7.10 13.19 -9.89
CA TYR A 73 -5.69 13.57 -9.84
C TYR A 73 -4.88 12.80 -10.86
N ALA A 74 -4.02 13.51 -11.59
CA ALA A 74 -2.89 12.93 -12.30
C ALA A 74 -1.69 12.83 -11.35
N CYS A 75 -1.07 11.66 -11.31
CA CYS A 75 0.02 11.31 -10.41
C CYS A 75 1.25 10.90 -11.24
N LYS A 76 2.37 11.61 -11.06
CA LYS A 76 3.64 11.30 -11.74
C LYS A 76 4.72 11.03 -10.71
N SER A 77 5.46 9.94 -10.86
CA SER A 77 6.64 9.70 -10.01
C SER A 77 7.81 10.52 -10.54
N ALA A 78 8.59 11.15 -9.65
CA ALA A 78 9.77 11.92 -10.06
C ALA A 78 10.77 11.09 -10.89
N ALA A 79 10.86 9.78 -10.63
CA ALA A 79 11.80 8.87 -11.29
C ALA A 79 11.30 8.28 -12.63
N HIS A 80 10.02 8.42 -12.98
CA HIS A 80 9.43 7.76 -14.14
C HIS A 80 8.53 8.69 -14.95
N GLU A 81 8.59 8.60 -16.28
CA GLU A 81 7.75 9.41 -17.16
C GLU A 81 6.27 9.01 -17.16
N LYS A 82 5.94 7.83 -16.62
CA LYS A 82 4.57 7.33 -16.61
C LYS A 82 3.67 8.13 -15.67
N VAL A 83 2.53 8.57 -16.21
CA VAL A 83 1.46 9.23 -15.48
C VAL A 83 0.39 8.20 -15.13
N TYR A 84 -0.08 8.24 -13.88
CA TYR A 84 -1.18 7.45 -13.36
C TYR A 84 -2.34 8.36 -12.99
N SER A 85 -3.55 7.80 -12.94
CA SER A 85 -4.72 8.51 -12.45
C SER A 85 -5.17 7.95 -11.12
N VAL A 86 -5.62 8.84 -10.25
CA VAL A 86 -6.34 8.50 -9.02
C VAL A 86 -7.68 9.22 -9.03
N VAL A 87 -8.75 8.45 -8.97
CA VAL A 87 -10.13 8.92 -8.89
C VAL A 87 -10.59 8.83 -7.44
N ILE A 88 -11.16 9.92 -6.94
CA ILE A 88 -11.82 10.00 -5.65
C ILE A 88 -13.26 9.53 -5.84
N GLU A 89 -13.63 8.47 -5.15
CA GLU A 89 -14.98 7.91 -5.08
C GLU A 89 -15.43 7.97 -3.60
N GLU A 90 -16.74 7.91 -3.36
CA GLU A 90 -17.33 8.12 -2.01
C GLU A 90 -16.70 7.23 -0.93
N GLU A 91 -16.42 5.96 -1.24
CA GLU A 91 -15.90 4.99 -0.27
C GLU A 91 -14.46 4.53 -0.53
N ARG A 92 -13.77 5.09 -1.54
CA ARG A 92 -12.42 4.63 -1.91
C ARG A 92 -11.67 5.59 -2.83
N LEU A 93 -10.37 5.35 -2.93
CA LEU A 93 -9.52 5.92 -3.98
C LEU A 93 -9.22 4.83 -5.02
N ARG A 94 -9.58 5.06 -6.27
CA ARG A 94 -9.30 4.14 -7.38
C ARG A 94 -8.09 4.60 -8.18
N CYS A 95 -7.07 3.74 -8.30
CA CYS A 95 -5.88 4.03 -9.09
C CYS A 95 -5.73 3.06 -10.26
N ASN A 96 -5.25 3.55 -11.41
CA ASN A 96 -4.99 2.70 -12.59
C ASN A 96 -3.60 2.03 -12.60
N CYS A 97 -2.88 2.00 -11.46
CA CYS A 97 -1.57 1.38 -11.39
C CYS A 97 -1.67 -0.13 -11.10
N LYS A 98 -0.69 -0.91 -11.57
CA LYS A 98 -0.68 -2.37 -11.39
C LYS A 98 -0.67 -2.79 -9.92
N ASP A 99 -0.06 -1.98 -9.05
CA ASP A 99 -0.03 -2.25 -7.61
C ASP A 99 -1.42 -2.17 -6.96
N TRP A 100 -2.26 -1.22 -7.39
CA TRP A 100 -3.65 -1.11 -6.94
C TRP A 100 -4.49 -2.27 -7.47
N GLU A 101 -4.27 -2.65 -8.74
CA GLU A 101 -4.96 -3.79 -9.36
C GLU A 101 -4.62 -5.11 -8.64
N ILE A 102 -3.33 -5.37 -8.35
CA ILE A 102 -2.93 -6.57 -7.60
C ILE A 102 -3.56 -6.56 -6.21
N GLN A 103 -3.59 -5.42 -5.51
CA GLN A 103 -4.27 -5.34 -4.20
C GLN A 103 -5.75 -5.73 -4.30
N LEU A 104 -6.43 -5.27 -5.35
CA LEU A 104 -7.83 -5.63 -5.59
C LEU A 104 -7.99 -7.12 -5.93
N GLU A 105 -7.16 -7.66 -6.82
CA GLU A 105 -7.13 -9.08 -7.20
C GLU A 105 -6.92 -9.98 -5.98
N GLU A 106 -6.13 -9.52 -5.01
CA GLU A 106 -5.81 -10.22 -3.76
C GLU A 106 -6.88 -10.00 -2.67
N GLY A 107 -8.02 -9.41 -3.02
CA GLY A 107 -9.21 -9.32 -2.18
C GLY A 107 -9.23 -8.14 -1.20
N LEU A 108 -8.37 -7.13 -1.34
CA LEU A 108 -8.49 -5.91 -0.55
C LEU A 108 -9.73 -5.15 -0.99
N GLN A 109 -10.66 -4.94 -0.06
CA GLN A 109 -11.89 -4.18 -0.31
C GLN A 109 -11.62 -2.72 -0.65
N ARG A 110 -10.57 -2.13 -0.05
CA ARG A 110 -10.16 -0.74 -0.28
C ARG A 110 -8.65 -0.64 -0.52
N PRO A 111 -8.19 -0.99 -1.73
CA PRO A 111 -6.78 -0.90 -2.08
C PRO A 111 -6.26 0.54 -1.95
N CYS A 112 -5.05 0.67 -1.42
CA CYS A 112 -4.36 1.96 -1.35
C CYS A 112 -2.90 1.78 -1.75
N CYS A 113 -2.60 2.15 -3.00
CA CYS A 113 -1.24 2.18 -3.52
C CYS A 113 -0.54 3.51 -3.14
N LYS A 114 0.76 3.64 -3.44
CA LYS A 114 1.52 4.87 -3.18
C LYS A 114 0.88 6.15 -3.79
N HIS A 115 0.22 6.04 -4.94
CA HIS A 115 -0.48 7.18 -5.56
C HIS A 115 -1.74 7.56 -4.77
N GLY A 116 -2.47 6.56 -4.26
CA GLY A 116 -3.60 6.78 -3.37
C GLY A 116 -3.17 7.50 -2.09
N TYR A 117 -2.08 7.06 -1.46
CA TYR A 117 -1.51 7.74 -0.30
C TYR A 117 -1.09 9.19 -0.59
N ALA A 118 -0.54 9.47 -1.77
CA ALA A 118 -0.20 10.85 -2.16
C ALA A 118 -1.47 11.72 -2.21
N VAL A 119 -2.55 11.20 -2.80
CA VAL A 119 -3.84 11.90 -2.85
C VAL A 119 -4.44 12.07 -1.45
N LEU A 120 -4.40 11.06 -0.58
CA LEU A 120 -4.85 11.18 0.81
C LEU A 120 -4.12 12.31 1.54
N GLN A 121 -2.80 12.36 1.44
CA GLN A 121 -1.98 13.42 2.04
C GLN A 121 -2.37 14.80 1.49
N LYS A 122 -2.64 14.90 0.17
CA LYS A 122 -3.09 16.15 -0.46
C LYS A 122 -4.48 16.59 0.01
N LEU A 123 -5.35 15.65 0.35
CA LEU A 123 -6.67 15.90 0.94
C LEU A 123 -6.61 16.22 2.44
N GLY A 124 -5.43 16.17 3.06
CA GLY A 124 -5.24 16.39 4.50
C GLY A 124 -5.54 15.16 5.36
N CYS A 125 -5.73 13.99 4.76
CA CYS A 125 -5.97 12.72 5.45
C CYS A 125 -4.65 12.03 5.81
N ARG A 126 -4.55 11.46 7.01
CA ARG A 126 -3.41 10.61 7.42
C ARG A 126 -3.66 9.15 7.12
N SER A 127 -4.93 8.76 7.01
CA SER A 127 -5.35 7.40 6.74
C SER A 127 -6.53 7.34 5.76
N LEU A 128 -6.81 6.15 5.25
CA LEU A 128 -8.04 5.92 4.50
C LEU A 128 -9.29 6.05 5.39
N GLN A 129 -9.17 5.76 6.69
CA GLN A 129 -10.26 5.93 7.64
C GLN A 129 -10.65 7.42 7.78
N ASP A 130 -9.66 8.31 7.82
CA ASP A 130 -9.90 9.76 7.88
C ASP A 130 -10.66 10.23 6.63
N PHE A 131 -10.26 9.70 5.46
CA PHE A 131 -10.91 10.00 4.20
C PHE A 131 -12.39 9.61 4.20
N LEU A 132 -12.72 8.43 4.74
CA LEU A 132 -14.11 7.95 4.85
C LEU A 132 -14.96 8.79 5.83
N GLN A 133 -14.34 9.62 6.65
CA GLN A 133 -15.02 10.53 7.57
C GLN A 133 -15.16 11.95 7.00
N MET A 134 -14.57 12.23 5.84
CA MET A 134 -14.72 13.54 5.20
C MET A 134 -16.17 13.73 4.71
N PRO A 135 -16.75 14.92 4.89
CA PRO A 135 -17.98 15.28 4.19
C PRO A 135 -17.69 15.32 2.68
N VAL A 136 -18.56 14.67 1.90
CA VAL A 136 -18.52 14.66 0.42
C VAL A 136 -18.97 16.02 -0.12
#